data_AF-A0A2H1KL17-F1
#
_entry.id   AF-A0A2H1KL17-F1
#
_cell.length_a   1.000
_cell.length_b   1.000
_cell.length_c   1.000
_cell.angle_alpha   90.00
_cell.angle_beta   90.00
_cell.angle_gamma   90.00
#
_symmetry.space_group_name_H-M   'P 1'
#
loop_
_entity.id
_entity.type
_entity.pdbx_description
1 polymer ?
#
loop_
_entity_poly.entity_id
_entity_poly.type
_entity_poly.pdbx_seq_one_letter_code
_entity_poly.pdbx_strand_id
1 'polypeptide(L)'
;MTHARTRDEGRDRFEDSEALRALLNRLHEAGKGAWRNDPEAAALMRHAADKYAALARKHGLDPWEAASAAFEAMRGAATRRADDPWAVVTRAVQVTCIGEERGNGLLCSVHQARRPRYSVFHDAERFSDRENPLPDYHPAFHVDPFADDESDDPGEDEELLLERTMNVGSAVEDTIAFLTRLGWDPATARAAVEYITGRLAESVSRASAFEVLRRDRQARALLDLPGTSWTTLLRLVLGNPDPALAHTNAGRGLLVRLLIGEPLRALLSDDDLVLTAGLAAPDTGGGHP
;
A
#
# COMPACT_ATOMS: atom_id res chain seq x y z
N MET A 1 38.91 -42.14 9.36
CA MET A 1 37.95 -43.05 10.04
C MET A 1 37.50 -42.59 11.42
N THR A 2 38.24 -41.71 12.12
CA THR A 2 37.94 -41.25 13.50
C THR A 2 36.76 -40.27 13.62
N HIS A 3 36.51 -39.46 12.57
CA HIS A 3 35.39 -38.49 12.56
C HIS A 3 34.01 -39.11 12.33
N ALA A 4 33.91 -40.27 11.69
CA ALA A 4 32.62 -40.94 11.48
C ALA A 4 32.11 -41.58 12.77
N ARG A 5 33.00 -42.21 13.54
CA ARG A 5 32.68 -42.94 14.78
C ARG A 5 32.23 -42.01 15.92
N THR A 6 32.87 -40.85 16.05
CA THR A 6 32.48 -39.80 17.01
C THR A 6 31.15 -39.12 16.66
N ARG A 7 30.81 -39.03 15.37
CA ARG A 7 29.54 -38.48 14.90
C ARG A 7 28.37 -39.45 15.14
N ASP A 8 28.62 -40.75 15.08
CA ASP A 8 27.64 -41.82 15.38
C ASP A 8 27.36 -41.92 16.88
N GLU A 9 28.41 -41.96 17.71
CA GLU A 9 28.29 -42.02 19.18
C GLU A 9 27.57 -40.79 19.77
N GLY A 10 27.79 -39.61 19.18
CA GLY A 10 27.06 -38.39 19.54
C GLY A 10 25.60 -38.42 19.12
N ARG A 11 25.29 -39.05 17.98
CA ARG A 11 23.91 -39.20 17.47
C ARG A 11 23.09 -40.12 18.37
N ASP A 12 23.65 -41.26 18.71
CA ASP A 12 23.00 -42.26 19.58
C ASP A 12 22.70 -41.69 20.97
N ARG A 13 23.60 -40.86 21.50
CA ARG A 13 23.37 -40.17 22.79
C ARG A 13 22.17 -39.21 22.76
N PHE A 14 21.91 -38.55 21.63
CA PHE A 14 20.79 -37.61 21.56
C PHE A 14 19.45 -38.29 21.31
N GLU A 15 19.43 -39.47 20.67
CA GLU A 15 18.18 -40.22 20.46
C GLU A 15 17.65 -40.86 21.76
N ASP A 16 18.51 -41.08 22.76
CA ASP A 16 18.08 -41.45 24.10
C ASP A 16 17.39 -40.27 24.83
N SER A 17 16.13 -40.48 25.17
CA SER A 17 15.27 -39.50 25.84
C SER A 17 15.74 -39.14 27.26
N GLU A 18 16.38 -40.07 27.97
CA GLU A 18 16.93 -39.79 29.31
C GLU A 18 18.20 -38.95 29.22
N ALA A 19 19.12 -39.34 28.34
CA ALA A 19 20.34 -38.58 28.07
C ALA A 19 20.04 -37.15 27.58
N LEU A 20 19.06 -36.98 26.69
CA LEU A 20 18.62 -35.67 26.23
C LEU A 20 18.04 -34.83 27.39
N ARG A 21 17.20 -35.40 28.25
CA ARG A 21 16.68 -34.68 29.44
C ARG A 21 17.79 -34.25 30.37
N ALA A 22 18.74 -35.12 30.67
CA ALA A 22 19.88 -34.81 31.52
C ALA A 22 20.68 -33.61 30.96
N LEU A 23 20.94 -33.59 29.65
CA LEU A 23 21.58 -32.48 28.98
C LEU A 23 20.76 -31.18 29.08
N LEU A 24 19.46 -31.23 28.81
CA LEU A 24 18.60 -30.04 28.88
C LEU A 24 18.48 -29.48 30.30
N ASN A 25 18.44 -30.34 31.33
CA ASN A 25 18.45 -29.91 32.73
C ASN A 25 19.79 -29.28 33.11
N ARG A 26 20.92 -29.91 32.73
CA ARG A 26 22.27 -29.35 32.93
C ARG A 26 22.42 -27.95 32.31
N LEU A 27 21.96 -27.78 31.07
CA LEU A 27 22.00 -26.50 30.37
C LEU A 27 21.07 -25.46 30.99
N HIS A 28 19.94 -25.89 31.57
CA HIS A 28 19.02 -25.00 32.28
C HIS A 28 19.61 -24.51 33.61
N GLU A 29 20.20 -25.40 34.40
CA GLU A 29 20.83 -25.12 35.69
C GLU A 29 22.08 -24.23 35.55
N ALA A 30 22.87 -24.45 34.49
CA ALA A 30 24.04 -23.61 34.17
C ALA A 30 23.67 -22.15 33.81
N GLY A 31 22.39 -21.85 33.55
CA GLY A 31 21.88 -20.49 33.46
C GLY A 31 22.09 -19.79 32.11
N LYS A 32 22.04 -18.46 32.12
CA LYS A 32 22.05 -17.63 30.91
C LYS A 32 23.40 -17.75 30.19
N GLY A 33 23.37 -18.20 28.93
CA GLY A 33 24.55 -18.33 28.08
C GLY A 33 25.19 -19.71 28.06
N ALA A 34 24.69 -20.68 28.85
CA ALA A 34 25.19 -22.05 28.85
C ALA A 34 25.24 -22.68 27.45
N TRP A 35 24.20 -22.44 26.64
CA TRP A 35 24.11 -22.93 25.27
C TRP A 35 25.17 -22.38 24.31
N ARG A 36 25.74 -21.19 24.59
CA ARG A 36 26.64 -20.51 23.65
C ARG A 36 28.02 -21.16 23.57
N ASN A 37 28.54 -21.59 24.72
CA ASN A 37 29.91 -22.09 24.85
C ASN A 37 29.98 -23.61 25.06
N ASP A 38 28.83 -24.29 25.11
CA ASP A 38 28.77 -25.71 25.39
C ASP A 38 28.93 -26.54 24.09
N PRO A 39 29.94 -27.41 24.00
CA PRO A 39 30.18 -28.21 22.80
C PRO A 39 29.10 -29.27 22.56
N GLU A 40 28.46 -29.79 23.61
CA GLU A 40 27.35 -30.75 23.47
C GLU A 40 26.08 -30.03 22.99
N ALA A 41 25.81 -28.81 23.46
CA ALA A 41 24.72 -27.99 22.93
C ALA A 41 24.93 -27.71 21.42
N ALA A 42 26.15 -27.38 21.01
CA ALA A 42 26.47 -27.18 19.60
C ALA A 42 26.30 -28.47 18.77
N ALA A 43 26.64 -29.63 19.32
CA ALA A 43 26.43 -30.93 18.68
C ALA A 43 24.93 -31.29 18.59
N LEU A 44 24.16 -31.02 19.64
CA LEU A 44 22.71 -31.19 19.67
C LEU A 44 22.03 -30.33 18.60
N MET A 45 22.44 -29.07 18.44
CA MET A 45 21.88 -28.19 17.42
C MET A 45 22.18 -28.66 15.99
N ARG A 46 23.38 -29.18 15.73
CA ARG A 46 23.70 -29.81 14.44
C ARG A 46 22.85 -31.05 14.18
N HIS A 47 22.66 -31.88 15.20
CA HIS A 47 21.79 -33.05 15.10
C HIS A 47 20.34 -32.67 14.83
N ALA A 48 19.82 -31.63 15.49
CA ALA A 48 18.47 -31.11 15.25
C ALA A 48 18.31 -30.57 13.81
N ALA A 49 19.30 -29.83 13.30
CA ALA A 49 19.32 -29.36 11.92
C ALA A 49 19.29 -30.53 10.92
N ASP A 50 20.12 -31.55 11.11
CA ASP A 50 20.14 -32.75 10.28
C ASP A 50 18.80 -33.52 10.36
N LYS A 51 18.25 -33.68 11.58
CA LYS A 51 17.00 -34.43 11.85
C LYS A 51 15.78 -33.79 11.20
N TYR A 52 15.69 -32.47 11.22
CA TYR A 52 14.54 -31.73 10.66
C TYR A 52 14.78 -31.18 9.25
N ALA A 53 15.93 -31.44 8.63
CA ALA A 53 16.25 -30.91 7.30
C ALA A 53 15.20 -31.25 6.22
N ALA A 54 14.67 -32.48 6.23
CA ALA A 54 13.62 -32.89 5.28
C ALA A 54 12.30 -32.16 5.52
N LEU A 55 11.95 -31.93 6.80
CA LEU A 55 10.75 -31.19 7.18
C LEU A 55 10.88 -29.71 6.82
N ALA A 56 12.04 -29.10 7.08
CA ALA A 56 12.32 -27.72 6.70
C ALA A 56 12.16 -27.51 5.19
N ARG A 57 12.80 -28.38 4.38
CA ARG A 57 12.69 -28.34 2.91
C ARG A 57 11.26 -28.51 2.41
N LYS A 58 10.45 -29.36 3.07
CA LYS A 58 9.02 -29.53 2.72
C LYS A 58 8.24 -28.21 2.82
N HIS A 59 8.63 -27.35 3.75
CA HIS A 59 7.99 -26.05 4.01
C HIS A 59 8.77 -24.86 3.41
N GLY A 60 9.78 -25.11 2.55
CA GLY A 60 10.58 -24.06 1.91
C GLY A 60 11.56 -23.34 2.84
N LEU A 61 11.92 -23.93 3.97
CA LEU A 61 12.76 -23.33 5.01
C LEU A 61 14.18 -23.90 5.02
N ASP A 62 15.12 -23.14 5.57
CA ASP A 62 16.48 -23.62 5.83
C ASP A 62 16.50 -24.60 7.03
N PRO A 63 17.30 -25.69 7.00
CA PRO A 63 17.41 -26.61 8.14
C PRO A 63 17.74 -25.94 9.48
N TRP A 64 18.49 -24.83 9.48
CA TRP A 64 18.80 -24.08 10.70
C TRP A 64 17.63 -23.25 11.23
N GLU A 65 16.64 -22.91 10.40
CA GLU A 65 15.40 -22.30 10.88
C GLU A 65 14.58 -23.32 11.68
N ALA A 66 14.48 -24.56 11.18
CA ALA A 66 13.87 -25.66 11.94
C ALA A 66 14.66 -25.99 13.22
N ALA A 67 15.99 -25.94 13.16
CA ALA A 67 16.82 -26.11 14.35
C ALA A 67 16.57 -24.99 15.38
N SER A 68 16.38 -23.75 14.95
CA SER A 68 16.06 -22.63 15.84
C SER A 68 14.71 -22.82 16.54
N ALA A 69 13.70 -23.34 15.83
CA ALA A 69 12.44 -23.75 16.44
C ALA A 69 12.61 -24.88 17.46
N ALA A 70 13.47 -25.86 17.15
CA ALA A 70 13.80 -26.95 18.07
C ALA A 70 14.48 -26.43 19.35
N PHE A 71 15.41 -25.49 19.21
CA PHE A 71 16.08 -24.83 20.34
C PHE A 71 15.09 -24.13 21.27
N GLU A 72 14.17 -23.32 20.73
CA GLU A 72 13.15 -22.65 21.54
C GLU A 72 12.25 -23.67 22.27
N ALA A 73 11.90 -24.77 21.61
CA ALA A 73 11.16 -25.86 22.25
C ALA A 73 11.97 -26.54 23.37
N MET A 74 13.26 -26.81 23.15
CA MET A 74 14.16 -27.45 24.12
C MET A 74 14.38 -26.62 25.39
N ARG A 75 14.31 -25.28 25.29
CA ARG A 75 14.40 -24.38 26.46
C ARG A 75 13.15 -24.43 27.35
N GLY A 76 12.01 -24.88 26.81
CA GLY A 76 10.75 -24.96 27.53
C GLY A 76 10.76 -26.01 28.64
N ALA A 77 10.09 -25.70 29.76
CA ALA A 77 9.95 -26.63 30.88
C ALA A 77 9.09 -27.87 30.56
N ALA A 78 8.31 -27.82 29.47
CA ALA A 78 7.54 -28.96 28.98
C ALA A 78 8.47 -30.04 28.41
N THR A 79 9.37 -29.66 27.52
CA THR A 79 10.33 -30.57 26.87
C THR A 79 11.26 -31.24 27.88
N ARG A 80 11.73 -30.51 28.91
CA ARG A 80 12.60 -31.08 29.95
C ARG A 80 11.91 -32.11 30.84
N ARG A 81 10.59 -31.99 31.02
CA ARG A 81 9.78 -32.85 31.89
C ARG A 81 9.04 -33.96 31.14
N ALA A 82 9.07 -33.94 29.81
CA ALA A 82 8.39 -34.93 28.99
C ALA A 82 9.12 -36.27 29.05
N ASP A 83 8.38 -37.38 29.08
CA ASP A 83 8.97 -38.72 29.00
C ASP A 83 9.71 -38.93 27.67
N ASP A 84 9.16 -38.38 26.59
CA ASP A 84 9.80 -38.25 25.27
C ASP A 84 9.95 -36.76 24.90
N PRO A 85 11.14 -36.16 25.12
CA PRO A 85 11.43 -34.79 24.73
C PRO A 85 11.36 -34.58 23.21
N TRP A 86 11.75 -35.58 22.41
CA TRP A 86 11.75 -35.46 20.96
C TRP A 86 10.34 -35.39 20.39
N ALA A 87 9.35 -36.05 20.99
CA ALA A 87 7.95 -35.88 20.60
C ALA A 87 7.50 -34.41 20.75
N VAL A 88 7.84 -33.76 21.86
CA VAL A 88 7.50 -32.36 22.12
C VAL A 88 8.21 -31.44 21.14
N VAL A 89 9.52 -31.62 20.95
CA VAL A 89 10.32 -30.84 20.00
C VAL A 89 9.80 -31.01 18.58
N THR A 90 9.54 -32.24 18.14
CA THR A 90 9.06 -32.53 16.79
C THR A 90 7.72 -31.86 16.52
N ARG A 91 6.80 -31.91 17.48
CA ARG A 91 5.52 -31.21 17.34
C ARG A 91 5.69 -29.70 17.28
N ALA A 92 6.56 -29.13 18.11
CA ALA A 92 6.84 -27.69 18.12
C ALA A 92 7.50 -27.21 16.82
N VAL A 93 8.46 -27.98 16.29
CA VAL A 93 9.12 -27.71 15.00
C VAL A 93 8.10 -27.78 13.88
N GLN A 94 7.27 -28.84 13.82
CA GLN A 94 6.24 -28.99 12.81
C GLN A 94 5.26 -27.80 12.81
N VAL A 95 4.74 -27.41 13.98
CA VAL A 95 3.84 -26.25 14.10
C VAL A 95 4.53 -24.96 13.68
N THR A 96 5.84 -24.84 13.96
CA THR A 96 6.62 -23.67 13.56
C THR A 96 6.82 -23.62 12.06
N CYS A 97 7.27 -24.70 11.41
CA CYS A 97 7.45 -24.75 9.96
C CYS A 97 6.15 -24.45 9.20
N ILE A 98 5.02 -25.00 9.65
CA ILE A 98 3.69 -24.68 9.07
C ILE A 98 3.37 -23.19 9.26
N GLY A 99 3.67 -22.62 10.42
CA GLY A 99 3.44 -21.22 10.71
C GLY A 99 4.34 -20.26 9.92
N GLU A 100 5.59 -20.65 9.66
CA GLU A 100 6.54 -19.89 8.83
C GLU A 100 6.10 -19.89 7.36
N GLU A 101 5.78 -21.06 6.81
CA GLU A 101 5.24 -21.19 5.45
C GLU A 101 3.98 -20.32 5.29
N ARG A 102 3.05 -20.41 6.25
CA ARG A 102 1.85 -19.56 6.25
C ARG A 102 2.13 -18.09 6.46
N GLY A 103 3.12 -17.73 7.27
CA GLY A 103 3.52 -16.33 7.48
C GLY A 103 4.06 -15.71 6.20
N ASN A 104 4.93 -16.45 5.50
CA ASN A 104 5.48 -16.05 4.20
C ASN A 104 4.38 -15.95 3.14
N GLY A 105 3.50 -16.95 3.06
CA GLY A 105 2.33 -16.92 2.19
C GLY A 105 1.45 -15.70 2.45
N LEU A 106 1.10 -15.41 3.70
CA LEU A 106 0.21 -14.30 4.07
C LEU A 106 0.92 -12.94 4.18
N LEU A 107 2.23 -12.85 3.94
CA LEU A 107 3.07 -11.66 4.17
C LEU A 107 2.87 -11.06 5.58
N CYS A 108 2.82 -11.92 6.61
CA CYS A 108 2.60 -11.50 7.99
C CYS A 108 3.52 -12.24 8.97
N SER A 109 3.54 -11.80 10.23
CA SER A 109 4.36 -12.47 11.26
C SER A 109 3.88 -13.89 11.53
N VAL A 110 4.82 -14.79 11.84
CA VAL A 110 4.57 -16.20 12.22
C VAL A 110 3.57 -16.33 13.37
N HIS A 111 3.66 -15.43 14.36
CA HIS A 111 2.73 -15.41 15.50
C HIS A 111 1.30 -15.07 15.06
N GLN A 112 1.15 -14.20 14.07
CA GLN A 112 -0.15 -13.87 13.49
C GLN A 112 -0.69 -15.05 12.66
N ALA A 113 0.15 -15.64 11.80
CA ALA A 113 -0.21 -16.77 10.94
C ALA A 113 -0.73 -18.00 11.70
N ARG A 114 -0.29 -18.20 12.95
CA ARG A 114 -0.75 -19.31 13.81
C ARG A 114 -2.16 -19.15 14.35
N ARG A 115 -2.80 -17.98 14.26
CA ARG A 115 -4.13 -17.78 14.86
C ARG A 115 -5.22 -18.34 13.93
N PRO A 116 -6.22 -19.06 14.47
CA PRO A 116 -7.29 -19.66 13.66
C PRO A 116 -8.03 -18.67 12.75
N ARG A 117 -8.17 -17.41 13.17
CA ARG A 117 -8.84 -16.38 12.36
C ARG A 117 -8.14 -16.06 11.03
N TYR A 118 -6.85 -16.37 10.90
CA TYR A 118 -6.10 -16.12 9.66
C TYR A 118 -5.99 -17.36 8.76
N SER A 119 -6.46 -18.53 9.19
CA SER A 119 -6.38 -19.76 8.38
C SER A 119 -7.33 -19.78 7.19
N VAL A 120 -8.29 -18.84 7.14
CA VAL A 120 -9.29 -18.71 6.07
C VAL A 120 -8.72 -17.97 4.86
N PHE A 121 -7.65 -17.18 5.04
CA PHE A 121 -7.07 -16.39 3.96
C PHE A 121 -6.15 -17.23 3.08
N HIS A 122 -6.19 -16.94 1.78
CA HIS A 122 -5.25 -17.47 0.80
C HIS A 122 -3.91 -16.75 0.88
N ASP A 123 -2.87 -17.40 0.38
CA ASP A 123 -1.55 -16.79 0.28
C ASP A 123 -1.62 -15.55 -0.62
N ALA A 124 -0.76 -14.57 -0.33
CA ALA A 124 -0.70 -13.30 -1.02
C ALA A 124 -0.12 -13.51 -2.42
N GLU A 125 -0.95 -13.24 -3.42
CA GLU A 125 -0.57 -13.24 -4.83
C GLU A 125 -0.41 -11.81 -5.32
N ARG A 126 0.51 -11.60 -6.27
CA ARG A 126 0.61 -10.31 -6.96
C ARG A 126 -0.55 -10.17 -7.94
N PHE A 127 -1.00 -8.94 -8.14
CA PHE A 127 -2.04 -8.62 -9.12
C PHE A 127 -1.71 -9.07 -10.54
N SER A 128 -0.42 -9.08 -10.91
CA SER A 128 0.06 -9.51 -12.23
C SER A 128 0.06 -11.02 -12.45
N ASP A 129 0.05 -11.80 -11.38
CA ASP A 129 0.31 -13.25 -11.44
C ASP A 129 -1.00 -14.05 -11.61
N ARG A 130 -2.15 -13.36 -11.67
CA ARG A 130 -3.47 -13.97 -11.82
C ARG A 130 -3.87 -14.08 -13.28
N GLU A 131 -4.42 -15.24 -13.66
CA GLU A 131 -4.98 -15.46 -15.00
C GLU A 131 -6.29 -14.67 -15.21
N ASN A 132 -7.04 -14.39 -14.13
CA ASN A 132 -8.31 -13.66 -14.24
C ASN A 132 -8.10 -12.14 -14.12
N PRO A 133 -8.73 -11.35 -15.02
CA PRO A 133 -8.80 -9.89 -14.91
C PRO A 133 -9.28 -9.41 -13.53
N LEU A 134 -8.72 -8.30 -13.05
CA LEU A 134 -9.08 -7.66 -11.77
C LEU A 134 -10.59 -7.47 -11.53
N PRO A 135 -11.40 -7.09 -12.54
CA PRO A 135 -12.84 -6.93 -12.39
C PRO A 135 -13.52 -8.20 -11.84
N ASP A 136 -13.15 -9.38 -12.31
CA ASP A 136 -13.88 -10.63 -12.05
C ASP A 136 -13.83 -11.10 -10.58
N TYR A 137 -13.04 -10.46 -9.72
CA TYR A 137 -12.83 -10.88 -8.33
C TYR A 137 -13.83 -10.27 -7.34
N HIS A 138 -14.21 -9.00 -7.55
CA HIS A 138 -15.10 -8.29 -6.64
C HIS A 138 -15.88 -7.23 -7.40
N PRO A 139 -17.20 -7.08 -7.15
CA PRO A 139 -18.02 -6.09 -7.84
C PRO A 139 -17.54 -4.64 -7.65
N ALA A 140 -16.80 -4.34 -6.57
CA ALA A 140 -16.17 -3.01 -6.39
C ALA A 140 -14.98 -2.74 -7.34
N PHE A 141 -14.44 -3.75 -8.01
CA PHE A 141 -13.44 -3.61 -9.08
C PHE A 141 -14.08 -3.70 -10.47
N HIS A 142 -15.39 -3.91 -10.57
CA HIS A 142 -16.10 -3.68 -11.81
C HIS A 142 -16.06 -2.18 -12.07
N VAL A 143 -15.22 -1.79 -13.02
CA VAL A 143 -15.43 -0.56 -13.74
C VAL A 143 -16.42 -0.96 -14.82
N ASP A 144 -17.70 -0.66 -14.61
CA ASP A 144 -18.62 -0.61 -15.73
C ASP A 144 -18.21 0.64 -16.52
N PRO A 145 -17.63 0.49 -17.72
CA PRO A 145 -17.21 1.62 -18.54
C PRO A 145 -18.39 2.55 -18.86
N PHE A 146 -19.61 2.09 -18.60
CA PHE A 146 -20.89 2.72 -18.89
C PHE A 146 -21.71 3.05 -17.62
N ALA A 147 -21.18 2.85 -16.39
CA ALA A 147 -21.92 3.20 -15.16
C ALA A 147 -21.80 4.67 -14.73
N ASP A 148 -21.10 5.49 -15.52
CA ASP A 148 -21.39 6.92 -15.64
C ASP A 148 -21.61 7.24 -17.13
N ASP A 149 -22.59 6.59 -17.75
CA ASP A 149 -23.47 7.28 -18.69
C ASP A 149 -24.82 6.56 -18.75
N GLU A 150 -25.90 7.25 -18.37
CA GLU A 150 -27.20 6.98 -18.99
C GLU A 150 -27.13 7.43 -20.47
N SER A 151 -26.26 6.82 -21.27
CA SER A 151 -26.29 6.80 -22.74
C SER A 151 -25.01 6.15 -23.28
N ASP A 152 -24.99 4.82 -23.40
CA ASP A 152 -24.15 4.19 -24.41
C ASP A 152 -25.05 3.55 -25.47
N ASP A 153 -25.50 4.41 -26.38
CA ASP A 153 -26.05 4.00 -27.68
C ASP A 153 -24.87 3.87 -28.64
N PRO A 154 -24.66 2.71 -29.30
CA PRO A 154 -23.54 2.53 -30.22
C PRO A 154 -23.80 3.34 -31.50
N GLY A 155 -23.42 4.62 -31.44
CA GLY A 155 -23.61 5.58 -32.50
C GLY A 155 -23.41 7.04 -32.06
N GLU A 156 -22.39 7.35 -31.25
CA GLU A 156 -22.07 8.76 -30.96
C GLU A 156 -21.78 9.52 -32.27
N ASP A 157 -22.75 10.33 -32.69
CA ASP A 157 -22.63 11.22 -33.84
C ASP A 157 -21.42 12.13 -33.65
N GLU A 158 -20.57 12.26 -34.68
CA GLU A 158 -19.38 13.13 -34.68
C GLU A 158 -19.73 14.58 -34.28
N GLU A 159 -20.99 14.98 -34.52
CA GLU A 159 -21.59 16.25 -34.11
C GLU A 159 -21.74 16.40 -32.58
N LEU A 160 -22.13 15.34 -31.86
CA LEU A 160 -22.23 15.35 -30.39
C LEU A 160 -20.85 15.38 -29.72
N LEU A 161 -19.87 14.68 -30.30
CA LEU A 161 -18.47 14.77 -29.87
C LEU A 161 -17.88 16.18 -30.10
N LEU A 162 -18.19 16.78 -31.25
CA LEU A 162 -17.82 18.17 -31.53
C LEU A 162 -18.50 19.16 -30.58
N GLU A 163 -19.79 18.99 -30.30
CA GLU A 163 -20.52 19.84 -29.35
C GLU A 163 -19.96 19.72 -27.93
N ARG A 164 -19.66 18.50 -27.47
CA ARG A 164 -19.06 18.26 -26.16
C ARG A 164 -17.64 18.81 -26.07
N THR A 165 -16.82 18.67 -27.11
CA THR A 165 -15.46 19.25 -27.13
C THR A 165 -15.49 20.78 -27.20
N MET A 166 -16.45 21.37 -27.95
CA MET A 166 -16.70 22.81 -27.95
C MET A 166 -17.14 23.30 -26.55
N ASN A 167 -17.98 22.54 -25.84
CA ASN A 167 -18.40 22.86 -24.48
C ASN A 167 -17.22 22.83 -23.49
N VAL A 168 -16.32 21.85 -23.59
CA VAL A 168 -15.09 21.80 -22.78
C VAL A 168 -14.17 23.00 -23.08
N GLY A 169 -13.92 23.29 -24.36
CA GLY A 169 -13.11 24.45 -24.75
C GLY A 169 -13.70 25.77 -24.24
N SER A 170 -15.01 25.95 -24.35
CA SER A 170 -15.72 27.13 -23.82
C SER A 170 -15.61 27.22 -22.30
N ALA A 171 -15.75 26.12 -21.58
CA ALA A 171 -15.62 26.10 -20.12
C ALA A 171 -14.19 26.47 -19.66
N VAL A 172 -13.17 26.06 -20.42
CA VAL A 172 -11.78 26.45 -20.15
C VAL A 172 -11.57 27.95 -20.38
N GLU A 173 -12.02 28.48 -21.52
CA GLU A 173 -11.91 29.92 -21.83
C GLU A 173 -12.72 30.77 -20.84
N ASP A 174 -13.92 30.35 -20.45
CA ASP A 174 -14.74 31.05 -19.46
C ASP A 174 -14.08 31.02 -18.06
N THR A 175 -13.39 29.94 -17.70
CA THR A 175 -12.60 29.87 -16.46
C THR A 175 -11.42 30.85 -16.49
N ILE A 176 -10.71 30.95 -17.63
CA ILE A 176 -9.62 31.92 -17.82
C ILE A 176 -10.16 33.35 -17.77
N ALA A 177 -11.29 33.61 -18.43
CA ALA A 177 -11.95 34.91 -18.44
C ALA A 177 -12.46 35.30 -17.05
N PHE A 178 -12.95 34.34 -16.26
CA PHE A 178 -13.32 34.54 -14.87
C PHE A 178 -12.13 35.05 -14.05
N LEU A 179 -11.01 34.31 -14.04
CA LEU A 179 -9.81 34.67 -13.27
C LEU A 179 -9.23 36.02 -13.70
N THR A 180 -9.16 36.26 -15.01
CA THR A 180 -8.63 37.52 -15.57
C THR A 180 -9.45 38.73 -15.12
N ARG A 181 -10.78 38.61 -15.05
CA ARG A 181 -11.65 39.69 -14.55
C ARG A 181 -11.45 39.98 -13.06
N LEU A 182 -10.89 39.04 -12.31
CA LEU A 182 -10.65 39.15 -10.87
C LEU A 182 -9.20 39.51 -10.52
N GLY A 183 -8.44 39.99 -11.51
CA GLY A 183 -7.10 40.56 -11.29
C GLY A 183 -5.95 39.59 -11.50
N TRP A 184 -6.20 38.37 -11.98
CA TRP A 184 -5.11 37.48 -12.42
C TRP A 184 -4.52 37.99 -13.73
N ASP A 185 -3.19 37.94 -13.84
CA ASP A 185 -2.52 38.18 -15.11
C ASP A 185 -3.04 37.21 -16.20
N PRO A 186 -3.40 37.69 -17.42
CA PRO A 186 -4.00 36.84 -18.44
C PRO A 186 -3.12 35.67 -18.89
N ALA A 187 -1.78 35.85 -18.92
CA ALA A 187 -0.86 34.79 -19.32
C ALA A 187 -0.73 33.75 -18.21
N THR A 188 -0.65 34.19 -16.95
CA THR A 188 -0.61 33.29 -15.78
C THR A 188 -1.92 32.52 -15.62
N ALA A 189 -3.07 33.17 -15.76
CA ALA A 189 -4.39 32.53 -15.66
C ALA A 189 -4.54 31.43 -16.73
N ARG A 190 -4.19 31.73 -17.98
CA ARG A 190 -4.23 30.75 -19.08
C ARG A 190 -3.29 29.58 -18.82
N ALA A 191 -2.01 29.85 -18.56
CA ALA A 191 -1.02 28.80 -18.34
C ALA A 191 -1.40 27.88 -17.16
N ALA A 192 -1.96 28.45 -16.08
CA ALA A 192 -2.37 27.67 -14.93
C ALA A 192 -3.61 26.81 -15.22
N VAL A 193 -4.64 27.35 -15.88
CA VAL A 193 -5.86 26.59 -16.21
C VAL A 193 -5.56 25.49 -17.23
N GLU A 194 -4.81 25.78 -18.29
CA GLU A 194 -4.39 24.79 -19.29
C GLU A 194 -3.54 23.66 -18.67
N TYR A 195 -2.65 24.01 -17.75
CA TYR A 195 -1.87 23.01 -17.03
C TYR A 195 -2.75 22.11 -16.16
N ILE A 196 -3.72 22.70 -15.45
CA ILE A 196 -4.68 21.96 -14.61
C ILE A 196 -5.53 21.02 -15.48
N THR A 197 -6.04 21.49 -16.62
CA THR A 197 -6.90 20.69 -17.51
C THR A 197 -6.11 19.61 -18.25
N GLY A 198 -4.88 19.88 -18.65
CA GLY A 198 -3.97 18.86 -19.19
C GLY A 198 -3.69 17.75 -18.18
N ARG A 199 -3.42 18.10 -16.92
CA ARG A 199 -3.25 17.11 -15.84
C ARG A 199 -4.54 16.39 -15.48
N LEU A 200 -5.68 17.06 -15.60
CA LEU A 200 -6.99 16.45 -15.39
C LEU A 200 -7.28 15.39 -16.47
N ALA A 201 -6.92 15.66 -17.73
CA ALA A 201 -7.09 14.72 -18.84
C ALA A 201 -6.24 13.44 -18.68
N GLU A 202 -5.09 13.54 -18.02
CA GLU A 202 -4.21 12.40 -17.70
C GLU A 202 -4.62 11.63 -16.42
N SER A 203 -5.65 12.10 -15.70
CA SER A 203 -6.01 11.59 -14.37
C SER A 203 -7.26 10.71 -14.39
N VAL A 204 -7.28 9.67 -13.55
CA VAL A 204 -8.42 8.75 -13.40
C VAL A 204 -9.64 9.41 -12.74
N SER A 205 -9.42 10.49 -11.98
CA SER A 205 -10.51 11.27 -11.38
C SER A 205 -10.06 12.69 -11.04
N ARG A 206 -11.03 13.60 -10.88
CA ARG A 206 -10.80 14.97 -10.44
C ARG A 206 -10.15 15.07 -9.05
N ALA A 207 -10.52 14.18 -8.13
CA ALA A 207 -9.89 14.09 -6.81
C ALA A 207 -8.43 13.65 -6.90
N SER A 208 -8.12 12.68 -7.79
CA SER A 208 -6.75 12.27 -8.07
C SER A 208 -5.93 13.41 -8.68
N ALA A 209 -6.50 14.13 -9.67
CA ALA A 209 -5.86 15.29 -10.28
C ALA A 209 -5.51 16.36 -9.22
N PHE A 210 -6.46 16.68 -8.33
CA PHE A 210 -6.24 17.62 -7.23
C PHE A 210 -5.08 17.18 -6.31
N GLU A 211 -5.03 15.90 -5.94
CA GLU A 211 -3.99 15.33 -5.07
C GLU A 211 -2.60 15.32 -5.70
N VAL A 212 -2.51 15.14 -7.03
CA VAL A 212 -1.26 15.23 -7.79
C VAL A 212 -0.82 16.69 -7.90
N LEU A 213 -1.70 17.57 -8.39
CA LEU A 213 -1.43 18.98 -8.62
C LEU A 213 -1.04 19.74 -7.34
N ARG A 214 -1.66 19.44 -6.19
CA ARG A 214 -1.30 20.10 -4.92
C ARG A 214 0.12 19.75 -4.45
N ARG A 215 0.65 18.58 -4.83
CA ARG A 215 1.99 18.10 -4.48
C ARG A 215 3.05 18.53 -5.51
N ASP A 216 2.63 18.99 -6.68
CA ASP A 216 3.55 19.39 -7.76
C ASP A 216 4.21 20.74 -7.47
N ARG A 217 5.41 20.67 -6.87
CA ARG A 217 6.22 21.86 -6.58
C ARG A 217 6.87 22.45 -7.83
N GLN A 218 7.08 21.65 -8.87
CA GLN A 218 7.74 22.08 -10.10
C GLN A 218 6.79 22.92 -10.95
N ALA A 219 5.54 22.49 -11.10
CA ALA A 219 4.48 23.25 -11.78
C ALA A 219 4.29 24.64 -11.17
N ARG A 220 4.26 24.72 -9.84
CA ARG A 220 4.14 25.99 -9.11
C ARG A 220 5.31 26.94 -9.35
N ALA A 221 6.53 26.40 -9.40
CA ALA A 221 7.72 27.19 -9.67
C ALA A 221 7.76 27.69 -11.11
N LEU A 222 7.28 26.88 -12.06
CA LEU A 222 7.18 27.26 -13.48
C LEU A 222 6.17 28.40 -13.70
N LEU A 223 5.04 28.36 -12.98
CA LEU A 223 3.97 29.36 -13.06
C LEU A 223 4.21 30.60 -12.18
N ASP A 224 5.29 30.61 -11.39
CA ASP A 224 5.63 31.65 -10.40
C ASP A 224 4.48 31.94 -9.40
N LEU A 225 3.81 30.89 -8.92
CA LEU A 225 2.63 31.03 -8.03
C LEU A 225 2.95 30.72 -6.56
N PRO A 226 2.54 31.60 -5.62
CA PRO A 226 2.54 31.28 -4.19
C PRO A 226 1.72 30.01 -3.89
N GLY A 227 2.10 29.27 -2.84
CA GLY A 227 1.44 28.00 -2.51
C GLY A 227 -0.02 28.14 -2.10
N THR A 228 -0.34 29.25 -1.44
CA THR A 228 -1.71 29.62 -1.07
C THR A 228 -2.55 29.88 -2.33
N SER A 229 -2.07 30.75 -3.23
CA SER A 229 -2.70 31.04 -4.52
C SER A 229 -2.94 29.79 -5.35
N TRP A 230 -1.93 28.90 -5.45
CA TRP A 230 -2.07 27.64 -6.17
C TRP A 230 -3.13 26.71 -5.58
N THR A 231 -3.12 26.51 -4.26
CA THR A 231 -4.09 25.61 -3.61
C THR A 231 -5.51 26.16 -3.72
N THR A 232 -5.68 27.48 -3.59
CA THR A 232 -6.97 28.14 -3.78
C THR A 232 -7.44 28.03 -5.23
N LEU A 233 -6.55 28.25 -6.21
CA LEU A 233 -6.85 28.07 -7.63
C LEU A 233 -7.31 26.65 -7.94
N LEU A 234 -6.63 25.63 -7.41
CA LEU A 234 -7.05 24.24 -7.58
C LEU A 234 -8.47 23.99 -7.03
N ARG A 235 -8.80 24.55 -5.87
CA ARG A 235 -10.15 24.42 -5.27
C ARG A 235 -11.20 25.20 -6.05
N LEU A 236 -10.85 26.34 -6.64
CA LEU A 236 -11.75 27.11 -7.50
C LEU A 236 -12.04 26.38 -8.79
N VAL A 237 -11.01 25.89 -9.48
CA VAL A 237 -11.14 25.26 -10.81
C VAL A 237 -11.73 23.85 -10.72
N LEU A 238 -11.18 23.01 -9.83
CA LEU A 238 -11.56 21.60 -9.69
C LEU A 238 -12.64 21.35 -8.62
N GLY A 239 -12.88 22.30 -7.72
CA GLY A 239 -13.76 22.12 -6.57
C GLY A 239 -13.05 21.51 -5.35
N ASN A 240 -13.74 21.52 -4.20
CA ASN A 240 -13.26 20.92 -2.97
C ASN A 240 -13.36 19.38 -3.02
N PRO A 241 -12.27 18.63 -2.76
CA PRO A 241 -12.28 17.17 -2.81
C PRO A 241 -13.02 16.50 -1.64
N ASP A 242 -13.50 17.24 -0.64
CA ASP A 242 -14.30 16.70 0.47
C ASP A 242 -15.61 16.05 -0.05
N PRO A 243 -15.83 14.74 0.16
CA PRO A 243 -17.03 14.05 -0.29
C PRO A 243 -18.33 14.68 0.26
N ALA A 244 -18.28 15.27 1.46
CA ALA A 244 -19.46 15.92 2.06
C ALA A 244 -19.92 17.16 1.27
N LEU A 245 -19.02 17.75 0.49
CA LEU A 245 -19.28 18.96 -0.30
C LEU A 245 -19.54 18.67 -1.77
N ALA A 246 -19.50 17.41 -2.22
CA ALA A 246 -19.56 17.02 -3.63
C ALA A 246 -20.75 17.61 -4.40
N HIS A 247 -21.90 17.76 -3.74
CA HIS A 247 -23.13 18.30 -4.35
C HIS A 247 -23.32 19.81 -4.17
N THR A 248 -22.36 20.51 -3.55
CA THR A 248 -22.37 21.96 -3.35
C THR A 248 -21.61 22.69 -4.45
N ASN A 249 -21.86 24.00 -4.61
CA ASN A 249 -21.12 24.83 -5.57
C ASN A 249 -19.60 24.81 -5.30
N ALA A 250 -19.19 24.77 -4.03
CA ALA A 250 -17.80 24.69 -3.64
C ALA A 250 -17.15 23.33 -4.00
N GLY A 251 -17.90 22.22 -3.94
CA GLY A 251 -17.42 20.91 -4.38
C GLY A 251 -17.45 20.69 -5.89
N ARG A 252 -18.30 21.42 -6.62
CA ARG A 252 -18.36 21.38 -8.08
C ARG A 252 -17.21 22.16 -8.73
N GLY A 253 -16.81 23.31 -8.20
CA GLY A 253 -15.79 24.14 -8.84
C GLY A 253 -16.22 24.71 -10.19
N LEU A 254 -15.38 25.55 -10.80
CA LEU A 254 -15.70 26.31 -12.00
C LEU A 254 -15.96 25.41 -13.21
N LEU A 255 -15.11 24.41 -13.46
CA LEU A 255 -15.24 23.56 -14.66
C LEU A 255 -16.56 22.79 -14.68
N VAL A 256 -16.93 22.15 -13.56
CA VAL A 256 -18.21 21.40 -13.51
C VAL A 256 -19.39 22.36 -13.60
N ARG A 257 -19.34 23.51 -12.93
CA ARG A 257 -20.41 24.52 -12.99
C ARG A 257 -20.66 25.03 -14.42
N LEU A 258 -19.58 25.32 -15.16
CA LEU A 258 -19.67 25.73 -16.56
C LEU A 258 -20.22 24.60 -17.46
N LEU A 259 -19.73 23.37 -17.28
CA LEU A 259 -20.16 22.21 -18.08
C LEU A 259 -21.64 21.83 -17.86
N ILE A 260 -22.18 22.03 -16.65
CA ILE A 260 -23.62 21.84 -16.37
C ILE A 260 -24.48 23.04 -16.82
N GLY A 261 -23.89 24.02 -17.52
CA GLY A 261 -24.60 25.14 -18.13
C GLY A 261 -24.76 26.39 -17.27
N GLU A 262 -24.04 26.49 -16.14
CA GLU A 262 -24.03 27.74 -15.36
C GLU A 262 -23.24 28.81 -16.13
N PRO A 263 -23.86 29.95 -16.52
CA PRO A 263 -23.17 30.93 -17.34
C PRO A 263 -22.17 31.74 -16.52
N LEU A 264 -21.09 32.19 -17.15
CA LEU A 264 -20.04 33.00 -16.52
C LEU A 264 -20.55 34.22 -15.72
N ARG A 265 -21.64 34.86 -16.17
CA ARG A 265 -22.30 35.96 -15.45
C ARG A 265 -22.85 35.56 -14.08
N ALA A 266 -23.32 34.32 -13.93
CA ALA A 266 -23.82 33.79 -12.66
C ALA A 266 -22.65 33.52 -11.70
N LEU A 267 -21.54 32.97 -12.22
CA LEU A 267 -20.31 32.78 -11.44
C LEU A 267 -19.74 34.11 -10.91
N LEU A 268 -19.81 35.17 -11.72
CA LEU A 268 -19.40 36.52 -11.30
C LEU A 268 -20.35 37.19 -10.29
N SER A 269 -21.53 36.61 -10.05
CA SER A 269 -22.49 37.09 -9.04
C SER A 269 -22.34 36.34 -7.70
N ASP A 270 -21.45 35.35 -7.62
CA ASP A 270 -21.15 34.58 -6.42
C ASP A 270 -20.05 35.29 -5.61
N ASP A 271 -20.46 36.09 -4.62
CA ASP A 271 -19.56 36.98 -3.87
C ASP A 271 -18.41 36.22 -3.18
N ASP A 272 -18.68 35.05 -2.62
CA ASP A 272 -17.68 34.22 -1.94
C ASP A 272 -16.65 33.68 -2.95
N LEU A 273 -17.11 33.27 -4.13
CA LEU A 273 -16.26 32.80 -5.23
C LEU A 273 -15.38 33.94 -5.77
N VAL A 274 -15.98 35.11 -6.00
CA VAL A 274 -15.30 36.32 -6.48
C VAL A 274 -14.24 36.80 -5.49
N LEU A 275 -14.60 36.88 -4.20
CA LEU A 275 -13.67 37.27 -3.13
C LEU A 275 -12.50 36.28 -3.03
N THR A 276 -12.80 34.98 -3.05
CA THR A 276 -11.78 33.92 -2.92
C THR A 276 -10.81 33.93 -4.10
N ALA A 277 -11.32 34.11 -5.33
CA ALA A 277 -10.50 34.16 -6.53
C ALA A 277 -9.67 35.45 -6.63
N GLY A 278 -10.25 36.59 -6.23
CA GLY A 278 -9.54 37.87 -6.20
C GLY A 278 -8.42 37.90 -5.16
N LEU A 279 -8.67 37.42 -3.95
CA LEU A 279 -7.64 37.35 -2.90
C LEU A 279 -6.54 36.32 -3.21
N ALA A 280 -6.81 35.35 -4.08
CA ALA A 280 -5.83 34.37 -4.50
C ALA A 280 -4.94 34.85 -5.66
N ALA A 281 -5.30 35.96 -6.32
CA ALA A 281 -4.51 36.50 -7.42
C ALA A 281 -3.08 36.78 -6.93
N PRO A 282 -2.04 36.31 -7.64
CA PRO A 282 -0.67 36.61 -7.27
C PRO A 282 -0.44 38.12 -7.38
N ASP A 283 0.19 38.72 -6.37
CA ASP A 283 0.67 40.10 -6.49
C ASP A 283 1.62 40.15 -7.68
N THR A 284 1.19 40.80 -8.76
CA THR A 284 2.09 41.17 -9.84
C THR A 284 3.03 42.21 -9.26
N GLY A 285 4.15 41.75 -8.71
CA GLY A 285 5.22 42.60 -8.24
C GLY A 285 5.65 43.49 -9.40
N GLY A 286 5.09 44.70 -9.45
CA GLY A 286 5.59 45.76 -10.28
C GLY A 286 7.05 45.94 -9.94
N GLY A 287 7.91 45.67 -10.91
CA GLY A 287 9.34 45.96 -10.80
C GLY A 287 9.50 47.41 -10.37
N HIS A 288 9.94 47.60 -9.13
CA HIS A 288 10.43 48.90 -8.68
C HIS A 288 11.89 49.00 -9.15
N PRO A 289 12.26 50.01 -9.95
CA PRO A 289 13.65 50.25 -10.33
C PRO A 289 14.53 50.63 -9.13
#